data_AF-A0A1G8IZE1-F1
#
_entry.id   AF-A0A1G8IZE1-F1
#
_cell.length_a   1.000
_cell.length_b   1.000
_cell.length_c   1.000
_cell.angle_alpha   90.00
_cell.angle_beta   90.00
_cell.angle_gamma   90.00
#
_symmetry.space_group_name_H-M   'P 1'
#
loop_
_entity.id
_entity.type
_entity.pdbx_description
1 polymer ?
#
loop_
_entity_poly.entity_id
_entity_poly.type
_entity_poly.pdbx_seq_one_letter_code
_entity_poly.pdbx_strand_id
1 'polypeptide(L)'
;MRARSIALATGSMLAATAATAEITLQGEAKMGIACATGEATQFYQDLDIEFSFIGQADNGLSFGASVDLSDADTLGNTTGDIGYEVFISGGFGTVTMGDTDSAFQFAVSAVDAWGNPGSIADNETAHWGFQDDWLKGSEDGQVLR
;
A
#
# COMPACT_ATOMS: atom_id res chain seq x y z
N MET A 1 27.54 3.00 6.89
CA MET A 1 26.88 2.15 7.90
C MET A 1 25.77 1.43 7.15
N ARG A 2 25.81 0.10 7.01
CA ARG A 2 24.77 -0.64 6.25
C ARG A 2 23.60 -0.87 7.20
N ALA A 3 22.45 -0.24 6.95
CA ALA A 3 21.22 -0.58 7.66
C ALA A 3 20.88 -2.05 7.37
N ARG A 4 20.53 -2.80 8.42
CA ARG A 4 20.04 -4.16 8.32
C ARG A 4 18.60 -4.13 8.82
N SER A 5 17.65 -4.21 7.91
CA SER A 5 16.23 -4.37 8.20
C SER A 5 16.02 -5.74 8.86
N ILE A 6 15.24 -5.77 9.94
CA ILE A 6 14.81 -6.99 10.61
C ILE A 6 13.31 -7.12 10.36
N ALA A 7 12.88 -8.19 9.70
CA ALA A 7 11.47 -8.50 9.52
C ALA A 7 11.06 -9.50 10.61
N LEU A 8 10.09 -9.13 11.45
CA LEU A 8 9.45 -10.04 12.39
C LEU A 8 8.06 -10.39 11.87
N ALA A 9 7.89 -11.61 11.35
CA ALA A 9 6.58 -12.15 11.02
C ALA A 9 6.08 -13.02 12.19
N THR A 10 5.03 -12.58 12.89
CA THR A 10 4.26 -13.41 13.82
C THR A 10 2.88 -13.66 13.23
N GLY A 11 2.70 -14.80 12.54
CA GLY A 11 1.40 -15.26 12.10
C GLY A 11 0.70 -16.08 13.18
N SER A 12 -0.39 -15.57 13.76
CA SER A 12 -1.31 -16.36 14.57
C SER A 12 -2.52 -16.75 13.71
N MET A 13 -2.57 -18.02 13.29
CA MET A 13 -3.70 -18.59 12.55
C MET A 13 -4.88 -18.87 13.50
N LEU A 14 -6.02 -18.22 13.29
CA LEU A 14 -7.29 -18.59 13.92
C LEU A 14 -8.25 -19.08 12.82
N ALA A 15 -8.16 -20.37 12.48
CA ALA A 15 -9.04 -20.99 11.51
C ALA A 15 -10.36 -21.41 12.17
N ALA A 16 -11.41 -20.60 12.02
CA ALA A 16 -12.78 -20.99 12.33
C ALA A 16 -13.50 -21.48 11.06
N THR A 17 -13.72 -22.79 11.01
CA THR A 17 -14.63 -23.60 10.16
C THR A 17 -15.43 -22.91 9.02
N ALA A 18 -15.24 -23.43 7.79
CA ALA A 18 -16.00 -23.23 6.55
C ALA A 18 -15.89 -21.83 5.90
N ALA A 19 -15.34 -21.81 4.67
CA ALA A 19 -14.74 -20.66 3.98
C ALA A 19 -13.52 -20.09 4.74
N THR A 20 -12.31 -20.47 4.33
CA THR A 20 -11.08 -19.93 4.92
C THR A 20 -10.91 -18.49 4.45
N ALA A 21 -11.45 -17.55 5.22
CA ALA A 21 -11.05 -16.15 5.11
C ALA A 21 -9.75 -15.98 5.89
N GLU A 22 -8.71 -15.52 5.21
CA GLU A 22 -7.44 -15.18 5.83
C GLU A 22 -7.34 -13.66 5.96
N ILE A 23 -6.89 -13.21 7.13
CA ILE A 23 -6.53 -11.81 7.36
C ILE A 23 -5.04 -11.79 7.67
N THR A 24 -4.31 -11.01 6.90
CA THR A 24 -2.90 -10.73 7.11
C THR A 24 -2.74 -9.30 7.61
N LEU A 25 -1.87 -9.14 8.60
CA LEU A 25 -1.46 -7.86 9.13
C LEU A 25 0.04 -7.70 8.88
N GLN A 26 0.42 -6.64 8.19
CA GLN A 26 1.80 -6.26 7.99
C GLN A 26 1.99 -4.79 8.33
N GLY A 27 3.24 -4.39 8.54
CA GLY A 27 3.53 -3.01 8.87
C GLY A 27 5.02 -2.75 9.07
N GLU A 28 5.37 -1.47 9.03
CA GLU A 28 6.72 -0.96 9.24
C GLU A 28 6.68 0.11 10.33
N ALA A 29 7.71 0.11 11.18
CA ALA A 29 7.91 1.17 12.16
C ALA A 29 9.29 1.80 11.94
N LYS A 30 9.32 3.10 11.64
CA LYS A 30 10.55 3.88 11.43
C LYS A 30 10.79 4.75 12.66
N MET A 31 12.04 4.81 13.12
CA MET A 31 12.45 5.72 14.19
C MET A 31 13.83 6.28 13.89
N GLY A 32 14.03 7.57 14.15
CA GLY A 32 15.34 8.17 13.96
C GLY A 32 15.37 9.65 14.26
N ILE A 33 16.25 10.34 13.53
CA ILE A 33 16.48 11.77 13.64
C ILE A 33 16.38 12.33 12.23
N ALA A 34 15.53 13.34 12.07
CA ALA A 34 15.39 14.09 10.82
C ALA A 34 15.90 15.52 10.99
N CYS A 35 16.47 16.07 9.93
CA CYS A 35 16.95 17.46 9.88
C CYS A 35 16.78 17.96 8.45
N ALA A 36 16.04 19.06 8.29
CA ALA A 36 15.87 19.74 7.00
C ALA A 36 16.71 21.02 6.97
N THR A 37 17.04 21.49 5.76
CA THR A 37 17.83 22.72 5.61
C THR A 37 17.07 23.91 6.17
N GLY A 38 17.61 24.54 7.22
CA GLY A 38 16.97 25.68 7.90
C GLY A 38 16.09 25.29 9.10
N GLU A 39 15.91 24.00 9.38
CA GLU A 39 15.13 23.49 10.50
C GLU A 39 16.03 22.94 11.62
N ALA A 40 15.47 22.84 12.83
CA ALA A 40 16.15 22.20 13.94
C ALA A 40 16.15 20.67 13.78
N THR A 41 17.23 20.02 14.19
CA THR A 41 17.29 18.56 14.31
C THR A 41 16.21 18.07 15.27
N GLN A 42 15.39 17.12 14.83
CA GLN A 42 14.25 16.58 15.58
C GLN A 42 14.18 15.06 15.55
N PHE A 43 13.49 14.46 16.52
CA PHE A 43 13.18 13.04 16.49
C PHE A 43 12.10 12.75 15.45
N TYR A 44 12.28 11.66 14.70
CA TYR A 44 11.34 11.17 13.70
C TYR A 44 10.80 9.82 14.14
N GLN A 45 9.49 9.64 14.02
CA GLN A 45 8.79 8.39 14.26
C GLN A 45 7.66 8.27 13.26
N ASP A 46 7.49 7.08 12.71
CA ASP A 46 6.48 6.77 11.70
C ASP A 46 6.07 5.31 11.84
N LEU A 47 4.80 5.02 11.55
CA LEU A 47 4.18 3.72 11.73
C LEU A 47 3.16 3.48 10.62
N ASP A 48 3.48 2.53 9.75
CA ASP A 48 2.64 2.12 8.64
C ASP A 48 2.08 0.72 8.94
N ILE A 49 0.80 0.52 8.70
CA ILE A 49 0.11 -0.75 8.99
C ILE A 49 -0.88 -1.04 7.88
N GLU A 50 -0.73 -2.20 7.28
CA GLU A 50 -1.61 -2.68 6.22
C GLU A 50 -2.37 -3.93 6.67
N PHE A 51 -3.68 -3.92 6.41
CA PHE A 51 -4.57 -5.05 6.57
C PHE A 51 -4.96 -5.60 5.20
N SER A 52 -4.63 -6.87 4.97
CA SER A 52 -5.05 -7.59 3.77
C SER A 52 -6.02 -8.70 4.15
N PHE A 53 -7.10 -8.86 3.40
CA PHE A 53 -8.03 -9.99 3.55
C PHE A 53 -8.24 -10.72 2.23
N ILE A 54 -8.38 -12.04 2.32
CA ILE A 54 -8.72 -12.90 1.17
C ILE A 54 -9.81 -13.89 1.60
N GLY A 55 -10.84 -14.02 0.78
CA GLY A 55 -11.89 -15.02 0.88
C GLY A 55 -12.05 -15.81 -0.42
N GLN A 56 -12.58 -17.03 -0.30
CA GLN A 56 -12.97 -17.86 -1.45
C GLN A 56 -14.47 -18.11 -1.42
N ALA A 57 -15.11 -17.96 -2.57
CA ALA A 57 -16.51 -18.30 -2.79
C ALA A 57 -16.65 -19.70 -3.41
N ASP A 58 -17.79 -20.35 -3.18
CA ASP A 58 -18.07 -21.73 -3.59
C ASP A 58 -18.03 -21.97 -5.11
N ASN A 59 -18.09 -20.89 -5.90
CA ASN A 59 -18.02 -20.93 -7.37
C ASN A 59 -16.58 -20.84 -7.91
N GLY A 60 -15.56 -20.95 -7.06
CA GLY A 60 -14.15 -20.88 -7.43
C GLY A 60 -13.62 -19.46 -7.65
N LEU A 61 -14.37 -18.44 -7.22
CA LEU A 61 -13.88 -17.07 -7.18
C LEU A 61 -13.12 -16.83 -5.86
N SER A 62 -12.04 -16.07 -5.95
CA SER A 62 -11.37 -15.47 -4.79
C SER A 62 -11.64 -13.97 -4.78
N PHE A 63 -11.84 -13.39 -3.62
CA PHE A 63 -12.05 -11.95 -3.46
C PHE A 63 -11.26 -11.46 -2.26
N GLY A 64 -10.92 -10.19 -2.24
CA GLY A 64 -10.14 -9.63 -1.16
C GLY A 64 -10.06 -8.12 -1.20
N ALA A 65 -9.40 -7.57 -0.20
CA ALA A 65 -9.11 -6.15 -0.10
C ALA A 65 -7.81 -5.94 0.67
N SER A 66 -7.11 -4.86 0.37
CA SER A 66 -6.02 -4.33 1.20
C SER A 66 -6.30 -2.89 1.58
N VAL A 67 -6.01 -2.52 2.82
CA VAL A 67 -6.19 -1.16 3.36
C VAL A 67 -4.89 -0.77 4.07
N ASP A 68 -4.30 0.36 3.69
CA ASP A 68 -3.20 1.00 4.43
C ASP A 68 -3.77 2.04 5.41
N LEU A 69 -3.34 1.97 6.67
CA LEU A 69 -3.73 2.93 7.69
C LEU A 69 -3.02 4.28 7.58
N SER A 70 -1.89 4.36 6.87
CA SER A 70 -1.19 5.63 6.61
C SER A 70 -2.08 6.59 5.80
N ASP A 71 -2.91 6.04 4.91
CA ASP A 71 -3.83 6.75 4.02
C ASP A 71 -5.31 6.70 4.46
N ALA A 72 -5.59 6.21 5.67
CA ALA A 72 -6.95 6.01 6.17
C ALA A 72 -7.72 7.31 6.57
N ASP A 73 -7.17 8.50 6.31
CA ASP A 73 -7.82 9.78 6.67
C ASP A 73 -9.13 10.02 5.89
N THR A 74 -9.34 9.33 4.75
CA THR A 74 -10.52 9.45 3.88
C THR A 74 -11.50 8.27 3.94
N LEU A 75 -11.35 7.34 4.89
CA LEU A 75 -12.27 6.21 5.04
C LEU A 75 -13.74 6.67 5.16
N GLY A 76 -14.59 6.20 4.24
CA GLY A 76 -16.02 6.53 4.18
C GLY A 76 -16.45 7.32 2.93
N ASN A 77 -15.50 7.80 2.13
CA ASN A 77 -15.76 8.26 0.76
C ASN A 77 -15.89 7.05 -0.18
N THR A 78 -16.99 6.92 -0.92
CA THR A 78 -17.20 5.77 -1.82
C THR A 78 -16.79 6.04 -3.27
N THR A 79 -16.31 7.24 -3.58
CA THR A 79 -15.99 7.71 -4.93
C THR A 79 -14.66 8.46 -4.98
N GLY A 80 -13.76 8.19 -4.03
CA GLY A 80 -12.46 8.83 -3.93
C GLY A 80 -11.38 7.80 -3.68
N ASP A 81 -10.13 8.21 -3.85
CA ASP A 81 -8.98 7.54 -3.31
C ASP A 81 -9.09 7.52 -1.76
N ILE A 82 -9.00 6.31 -1.24
CA ILE A 82 -9.42 5.92 0.11
C ILE A 82 -8.41 5.00 0.77
N GLY A 83 -7.18 4.92 0.22
CA GLY A 83 -6.09 4.12 0.76
C GLY A 83 -6.41 2.63 0.80
N TYR A 84 -7.29 2.16 -0.09
CA TYR A 84 -7.61 0.75 -0.19
C TYR A 84 -7.93 0.30 -1.62
N GLU A 85 -7.63 -0.97 -1.89
CA GLU A 85 -8.02 -1.68 -3.09
C GLU A 85 -8.86 -2.91 -2.76
N VAL A 86 -9.74 -3.28 -3.70
CA VAL A 86 -10.53 -4.50 -3.67
C VAL A 86 -10.30 -5.29 -4.95
N PHE A 87 -10.30 -6.62 -4.86
CA PHE A 87 -10.14 -7.48 -6.04
C PHE A 87 -11.11 -8.65 -6.07
N ILE A 88 -11.37 -9.12 -7.28
CA ILE A 88 -12.02 -10.41 -7.55
C ILE A 88 -11.18 -11.16 -8.58
N SER A 89 -10.88 -12.42 -8.30
CA SER A 89 -10.06 -13.31 -9.13
C SER A 89 -10.79 -14.61 -9.44
N GLY A 90 -10.56 -15.16 -10.63
CA GLY A 90 -11.11 -16.44 -11.06
C GLY A 90 -10.46 -16.92 -12.35
N GLY A 91 -11.12 -17.82 -13.08
CA GLY A 91 -10.61 -18.35 -14.36
C GLY A 91 -10.42 -17.29 -15.46
N PHE A 92 -10.97 -16.09 -15.28
CA PHE A 92 -10.82 -14.94 -16.18
C PHE A 92 -9.62 -14.04 -15.84
N GLY A 93 -8.85 -14.36 -14.79
CA GLY A 93 -7.82 -13.47 -14.24
C GLY A 93 -8.33 -12.70 -13.02
N THR A 94 -7.69 -11.57 -12.73
CA THR A 94 -8.01 -10.71 -11.58
C THR A 94 -8.45 -9.34 -12.09
N VAL A 95 -9.52 -8.83 -11.48
CA VAL A 95 -9.97 -7.44 -11.62
C VAL A 95 -9.79 -6.77 -10.27
N THR A 96 -9.06 -5.65 -10.23
CA THR A 96 -8.76 -4.86 -9.02
C THR A 96 -9.28 -3.43 -9.19
N MET A 97 -9.84 -2.86 -8.13
CA MET A 97 -10.39 -1.51 -8.10
C MET A 97 -9.99 -0.78 -6.81
N GLY A 98 -9.67 0.50 -6.91
CA GLY A 98 -9.39 1.34 -5.74
C GLY A 98 -8.13 2.16 -5.94
N ASP A 99 -7.43 2.40 -4.84
CA ASP A 99 -6.06 2.91 -4.87
C ASP A 99 -5.12 1.78 -5.25
N THR A 100 -4.84 1.67 -6.55
CA THR A 100 -3.98 0.64 -7.11
C THR A 100 -3.21 1.22 -8.28
N ASP A 101 -2.11 0.55 -8.65
CA ASP A 101 -1.31 0.95 -9.79
C ASP A 101 -2.12 1.00 -11.09
N SER A 102 -1.85 2.02 -11.90
CA SER A 102 -2.36 2.08 -13.27
C SER A 102 -1.92 0.87 -14.08
N ALA A 103 -2.60 0.62 -15.20
CA ALA A 103 -2.20 -0.46 -16.12
C ALA A 103 -0.75 -0.32 -16.62
N PHE A 104 -0.24 0.90 -16.74
CA PHE A 104 1.14 1.14 -17.16
C PHE A 104 2.14 0.84 -16.04
N GLN A 105 1.88 1.32 -14.83
CA GLN A 105 2.76 1.12 -13.67
C GLN A 105 2.76 -0.34 -13.21
N PHE A 106 1.62 -1.03 -13.31
CA PHE A 106 1.55 -2.47 -13.11
C PHE A 106 2.41 -3.25 -14.13
N ALA A 107 2.40 -2.83 -15.40
CA ALA A 107 3.16 -3.51 -16.46
C ALA A 107 4.66 -3.18 -16.44
N VAL A 108 5.02 -1.98 -15.99
CA VAL A 108 6.38 -1.49 -15.89
C VAL A 108 6.71 -1.29 -14.41
N SER A 109 7.20 -2.36 -13.77
CA SER A 109 7.56 -2.32 -12.36
C SER A 109 8.60 -1.23 -12.08
N ALA A 110 8.45 -0.50 -10.97
CA ALA A 110 9.45 0.41 -10.39
C ALA A 110 9.73 1.73 -11.15
N VAL A 111 8.73 2.31 -11.84
CA VAL A 111 8.89 3.68 -12.42
C VAL A 111 9.02 4.73 -11.31
N ASP A 112 8.27 4.54 -10.23
CA ASP A 112 8.25 5.32 -8.98
C ASP A 112 9.56 5.23 -8.16
N ALA A 113 10.23 4.08 -8.18
CA ALA A 113 11.50 3.87 -7.49
C ALA A 113 12.73 4.34 -8.31
N TRP A 114 12.55 4.78 -9.56
CA TRP A 114 13.67 5.13 -10.41
C TRP A 114 14.33 6.44 -9.97
N GLY A 115 15.52 6.32 -9.38
CA GLY A 115 16.29 7.48 -8.92
C GLY A 115 15.91 7.95 -7.51
N ASN A 116 15.09 7.18 -6.80
CA ASN A 116 14.74 7.43 -5.40
C ASN A 116 15.52 6.46 -4.49
N PRO A 117 16.66 6.87 -3.89
CA PRO A 117 17.38 6.04 -2.92
C PRO A 117 16.68 5.94 -1.56
N GLY A 118 15.59 6.71 -1.35
CA GLY A 118 14.85 6.82 -0.11
C GLY A 118 15.56 7.65 0.96
N SER A 119 14.78 8.33 1.80
CA SER A 119 15.20 8.91 3.07
C SER A 119 14.29 8.45 4.19
N ILE A 120 14.70 8.68 5.44
CA ILE A 120 13.93 8.21 6.61
C ILE A 120 12.58 8.92 6.75
N ALA A 121 12.43 10.11 6.16
CA ALA A 121 11.24 10.94 6.24
C ALA A 121 10.57 11.11 4.87
N ASP A 122 10.91 10.22 3.92
CA ASP A 122 10.34 10.16 2.57
C ASP A 122 10.38 11.51 1.83
N ASN A 123 11.38 12.35 2.14
CA ASN A 123 11.50 13.71 1.62
C ASN A 123 11.61 13.78 0.08
N GLU A 124 12.07 12.71 -0.56
CA GLU A 124 12.19 12.61 -2.01
C GLU A 124 10.82 12.62 -2.70
N THR A 125 9.75 12.15 -2.04
CA THR A 125 8.40 12.10 -2.63
C THR A 125 7.72 13.46 -2.68
N ALA A 126 8.15 14.41 -1.84
CA ALA A 126 7.60 15.76 -1.76
C ALA A 126 8.27 16.77 -2.72
N HIS A 127 9.27 16.35 -3.49
CA HIS A 127 10.05 17.25 -4.35
C HIS A 127 9.42 17.45 -5.75
N TRP A 128 9.50 18.67 -6.28
CA TRP A 128 9.12 18.95 -7.67
C TRP A 128 9.92 18.10 -8.65
N GLY A 129 9.21 17.23 -9.36
CA GLY A 129 9.78 16.27 -10.31
C GLY A 129 9.65 14.80 -9.88
N PHE A 130 9.22 14.53 -8.64
CA PHE A 130 8.74 13.20 -8.28
C PHE A 130 7.42 12.93 -9.03
N GLN A 131 7.34 11.75 -9.64
CA GLN A 131 6.19 11.26 -10.37
C GLN A 131 5.98 9.79 -10.03
N ASP A 132 5.11 9.55 -9.09
CA ASP A 132 4.61 8.24 -8.67
C ASP A 132 3.35 7.82 -9.42
N ASP A 133 2.54 8.75 -9.90
CA ASP A 133 1.28 8.43 -10.58
C ASP A 133 1.37 8.53 -12.10
N TRP A 134 1.58 7.40 -12.77
CA TRP A 134 1.58 7.36 -14.23
C TRP A 134 0.23 6.89 -14.76
N LEU A 135 -0.47 7.73 -15.53
CA LEU A 135 -1.73 7.35 -16.20
C LEU A 135 -2.87 6.87 -15.28
N LYS A 136 -2.93 7.33 -14.02
CA LYS A 136 -4.04 7.03 -13.09
C LYS A 136 -5.34 7.83 -13.35
N GLY A 137 -5.36 8.70 -14.37
CA GLY A 137 -6.47 9.62 -14.62
C GLY A 137 -6.31 10.92 -13.84
N SER A 138 -7.23 11.88 -14.02
CA SER A 138 -7.20 13.17 -13.32
C SER A 138 -8.32 13.33 -12.29
N GLU A 139 -9.23 12.37 -12.25
CA GLU A 139 -10.37 12.37 -11.36
C GLU A 139 -10.14 11.31 -10.29
N ASP A 140 -10.41 11.70 -9.04
CA ASP A 140 -10.57 10.89 -7.83
C ASP A 140 -9.49 9.86 -7.42
N GLY A 141 -8.47 9.60 -8.24
CA GLY A 141 -7.36 8.69 -7.94
C GLY A 141 -7.70 7.21 -8.07
N GLN A 142 -8.95 6.87 -8.41
CA GLN A 142 -9.40 5.48 -8.47
C GLN A 142 -9.03 4.81 -9.81
N VAL A 143 -8.44 3.63 -9.72
CA VAL A 143 -8.10 2.80 -10.90
C VAL A 143 -8.94 1.53 -10.90
N LEU A 144 -9.43 1.13 -12.07
CA LEU A 144 -9.98 -0.20 -12.34
C LEU A 144 -9.08 -0.90 -13.37
N ARG A 145 -8.58 -2.08 -13.02
CA ARG A 145 -7.66 -2.86 -13.85
C ARG A 145 -7.95 -4.34 -13.82
#